data_AF-A0A3B0UZZ4-F1
#
_entry.id   AF-A0A3B0UZZ4-F1
#
_cell.length_a   1.000
_cell.length_b   1.000
_cell.length_c   1.000
_cell.angle_alpha   90.00
_cell.angle_beta   90.00
_cell.angle_gamma   90.00
#
_symmetry.space_group_name_H-M   'P 1'
#
loop_
_entity.id
_entity.type
_entity.pdbx_description
1 polymer ?
#
loop_
_entity_poly.entity_id
_entity_poly.type
_entity_poly.pdbx_seq_one_letter_code
_entity_poly.pdbx_strand_id
1 'polypeptide(L)'
;MWALYKKEIFGFLSTITGWVVIGIFLAVTGLFLWVFPSGVNVLDNGYANLNGLFNLAPFVFLFLVPAITMNSLAEEKRSGTLELLLIRPLSDTKVILAKYFAAFTLVVLSLLPTLIYYFSVWQLGFPVGDID
;
A
#
# COMPACT_ATOMS: atom_id res chain seq x y z
N MET A 1 7.86 21.10 5.44
CA MET A 1 7.34 20.10 4.48
C MET A 1 8.08 18.79 4.64
N TRP A 2 9.33 18.67 4.18
CA TRP A 2 10.10 17.41 4.22
C TRP A 2 10.23 16.77 5.60
N ALA A 3 10.53 17.56 6.64
CA ALA A 3 10.65 17.03 8.00
C ALA A 3 9.34 16.44 8.54
N LEU A 4 8.19 17.04 8.22
CA LEU A 4 6.88 16.53 8.61
C LEU A 4 6.55 15.25 7.86
N TYR A 5 6.73 15.26 6.53
CA TYR A 5 6.56 14.08 5.68
C TYR A 5 7.41 12.88 6.16
N LYS A 6 8.70 13.11 6.44
CA LYS A 6 9.60 12.07 6.96
C LYS A 6 9.13 11.57 8.33
N LYS A 7 8.74 12.46 9.23
CA LYS A 7 8.18 12.10 10.54
C LYS A 7 6.94 11.19 10.38
N GLU A 8 6.03 11.52 9.47
CA GLU A 8 4.82 10.71 9.22
C GLU A 8 5.17 9.30 8.71
N ILE A 9 6.05 9.18 7.71
CA ILE A 9 6.44 7.88 7.16
C ILE A 9 7.12 7.01 8.21
N PHE A 10 8.12 7.55 8.91
CA PHE A 10 8.82 6.79 9.95
C PHE A 10 7.90 6.50 11.14
N GLY A 11 6.97 7.39 11.46
CA GLY A 11 5.92 7.15 12.45
C GLY A 11 5.08 5.93 12.09
N PHE A 12 4.58 5.85 10.85
CA PHE A 12 3.81 4.70 10.36
C PHE A 12 4.61 3.40 10.29
N LEU A 13 5.85 3.44 9.79
CA LEU A 13 6.69 2.25 9.68
C LEU A 13 7.22 1.78 11.05
N SER A 14 7.15 2.62 12.08
CA SER A 14 7.53 2.24 13.44
C SER A 14 6.37 1.61 14.21
N THR A 15 5.13 1.69 13.71
CA THR A 15 3.98 1.02 14.34
C THR A 15 3.77 -0.38 13.78
N ILE A 16 3.28 -1.28 14.64
CA ILE A 16 2.92 -2.64 14.23
C ILE A 16 1.81 -2.64 13.16
N THR A 17 0.92 -1.64 13.20
CA THR A 17 -0.18 -1.48 12.27
C THR A 17 0.30 -1.28 10.84
N GLY A 18 1.38 -0.50 10.61
CA GLY A 18 1.94 -0.30 9.28
C GLY A 18 2.43 -1.60 8.64
N TRP A 19 3.14 -2.42 9.42
CA TRP A 19 3.63 -3.73 8.97
C TRP A 19 2.50 -4.75 8.74
N VAL A 20 1.52 -4.80 9.64
CA VAL A 20 0.35 -5.68 9.48
C VAL A 20 -0.43 -5.35 8.21
N VAL A 21 -0.60 -4.06 7.94
CA VAL A 21 -1.31 -3.58 6.76
C VAL A 21 -0.62 -4.01 5.45
N ILE A 22 0.71 -3.82 5.34
CA ILE A 22 1.49 -4.29 4.18
C ILE A 22 1.47 -5.83 4.11
N GLY A 23 1.60 -6.50 5.25
CA GLY A 23 1.57 -7.96 5.33
C GLY A 23 0.25 -8.56 4.84
N ILE A 24 -0.88 -7.98 5.25
CA ILE A 24 -2.22 -8.40 4.79
C ILE A 24 -2.37 -8.18 3.29
N PHE A 25 -1.92 -7.02 2.76
CA PHE A 25 -1.94 -6.78 1.32
C PHE A 25 -1.26 -7.91 0.55
N LEU A 26 0.00 -8.18 0.89
CA LEU A 26 0.84 -9.18 0.23
C LEU A 26 0.32 -10.60 0.42
N ALA A 27 -0.19 -10.92 1.62
CA ALA A 27 -0.76 -12.23 1.90
C ALA A 27 -2.02 -12.46 1.05
N VAL A 28 -2.94 -11.50 1.00
CA VAL A 28 -4.17 -11.63 0.22
C VAL A 28 -3.85 -11.74 -1.26
N THR A 29 -3.05 -10.82 -1.82
CA THR A 29 -2.69 -10.87 -3.24
C THR A 29 -1.90 -12.13 -3.59
N GLY A 30 -0.96 -12.54 -2.74
CA GLY A 30 -0.12 -13.72 -2.97
C GLY A 30 -0.90 -15.03 -2.90
N LEU A 31 -1.78 -15.19 -1.91
CA LEU A 31 -2.59 -16.40 -1.77
C LEU A 31 -3.58 -16.56 -2.93
N PHE A 32 -4.24 -15.49 -3.36
CA PHE A 32 -5.18 -15.56 -4.47
C PHE A 32 -4.50 -15.79 -5.82
N LEU A 33 -3.32 -15.20 -6.06
CA LEU A 33 -2.59 -15.36 -7.31
C LEU A 33 -1.93 -16.74 -7.46
N TRP A 34 -1.45 -17.33 -6.35
CA TRP A 34 -0.57 -18.50 -6.41
C TRP A 34 -1.12 -19.76 -5.73
N VAL A 35 -1.99 -19.63 -4.71
CA VAL A 35 -2.39 -20.76 -3.85
C VAL A 35 -3.82 -21.20 -4.08
N PHE A 36 -4.77 -20.26 -4.17
CA PHE A 36 -6.18 -20.60 -4.28
C PHE A 36 -6.59 -20.90 -5.73
N PRO A 37 -7.24 -22.04 -6.01
CA PRO A 37 -7.80 -22.34 -7.33
C PRO A 37 -9.00 -21.43 -7.56
N SER A 38 -8.74 -20.32 -8.24
CA SER A 38 -9.69 -19.25 -8.52
C SER A 38 -9.42 -18.72 -9.91
N GLY A 39 -10.41 -18.06 -10.54
CA GLY A 39 -10.25 -17.50 -11.89
C GLY A 39 -9.18 -16.41 -12.04
N VAL A 40 -8.44 -16.10 -10.97
CA VAL A 40 -7.30 -15.16 -10.94
C VAL A 40 -5.97 -15.86 -10.65
N ASN A 41 -5.96 -17.18 -10.47
CA ASN A 41 -4.75 -17.96 -10.21
C ASN A 41 -3.92 -18.09 -11.48
N VAL A 42 -2.64 -17.74 -11.41
CA VAL A 42 -1.73 -17.72 -12.57
C VAL A 42 -1.40 -19.14 -13.05
N LEU A 43 -1.34 -20.11 -12.14
CA LEU A 43 -0.96 -21.50 -12.46
C LEU A 43 -2.13 -22.30 -13.06
N ASP A 44 -3.35 -22.05 -12.57
CA ASP A 44 -4.53 -22.80 -13.00
C ASP A 44 -5.19 -22.23 -14.27
N ASN A 45 -5.03 -20.93 -14.55
CA ASN A 45 -5.68 -20.28 -15.69
C ASN A 45 -5.07 -20.65 -17.06
N GLY A 46 -3.94 -21.35 -17.10
CA GLY A 46 -3.26 -21.71 -18.35
C GLY A 46 -2.63 -20.53 -19.13
N TYR A 47 -2.77 -19.31 -18.62
CA TYR A 47 -2.19 -18.08 -19.16
C TYR A 47 -1.47 -17.33 -18.04
N ALA A 48 -0.24 -16.89 -18.31
CA ALA A 48 0.54 -16.08 -17.39
C ALA A 48 0.19 -14.60 -17.57
N ASN A 49 -0.86 -14.13 -16.88
CA ASN A 49 -1.28 -12.71 -16.96
C ASN A 49 -1.33 -12.02 -15.58
N LEU A 50 -1.32 -10.69 -15.61
CA LEU A 50 -1.40 -9.85 -14.40
C LEU A 50 -2.83 -9.38 -14.08
N ASN A 51 -3.81 -9.78 -14.88
CA ASN A 51 -5.21 -9.38 -14.72
C ASN A 51 -5.74 -9.72 -13.32
N GLY A 52 -5.31 -10.85 -12.74
CA GLY A 52 -5.63 -11.21 -11.35
C GLY A 52 -5.17 -10.17 -10.33
N LEU A 53 -3.95 -9.65 -10.46
CA LEU A 53 -3.40 -8.65 -9.55
C LEU A 53 -4.16 -7.33 -9.68
N PHE A 54 -4.40 -6.87 -10.92
CA PHE A 54 -5.11 -5.61 -11.17
C PHE A 54 -6.59 -5.67 -10.80
N ASN A 55 -7.21 -6.84 -10.85
CA ASN A 55 -8.58 -7.03 -10.37
C ASN A 55 -8.65 -7.07 -8.84
N LEU A 56 -7.70 -7.73 -8.16
CA LEU A 56 -7.71 -7.86 -6.70
C LEU A 56 -7.24 -6.60 -5.98
N ALA A 57 -6.17 -5.97 -6.45
CA ALA A 57 -5.51 -4.86 -5.76
C ALA A 57 -6.47 -3.71 -5.41
N PRO A 58 -7.39 -3.24 -6.28
CA PRO A 58 -8.35 -2.19 -5.94
C PRO A 58 -9.26 -2.55 -4.75
N PHE A 59 -9.76 -3.80 -4.70
CA PHE A 59 -10.60 -4.25 -3.60
C PHE A 59 -9.82 -4.32 -2.29
N VAL A 60 -8.58 -4.80 -2.33
CA VAL A 60 -7.74 -4.84 -1.13
C VAL A 60 -7.42 -3.41 -0.67
N PHE A 61 -7.02 -2.52 -1.58
CA PHE A 61 -6.75 -1.11 -1.27
C PHE A 61 -7.95 -0.34 -0.73
N LEU A 62 -9.18 -0.72 -1.11
CA LEU A 62 -10.39 -0.12 -0.56
C LEU A 62 -10.47 -0.25 0.97
N PHE A 63 -9.99 -1.36 1.53
CA PHE A 63 -9.87 -1.55 2.98
C PHE A 63 -8.55 -0.99 3.54
N LEU A 64 -7.49 -1.10 2.74
CA LEU A 64 -6.14 -0.77 3.17
C LEU A 64 -5.89 0.73 3.32
N VAL A 65 -6.39 1.53 2.38
CA VAL A 65 -6.21 2.99 2.39
C VAL A 65 -6.87 3.64 3.62
N PRO A 66 -8.12 3.30 4.00
CA PRO A 66 -8.70 3.73 5.26
C PRO A 66 -7.86 3.28 6.46
N ALA A 67 -7.41 2.03 6.50
CA ALA A 67 -6.61 1.51 7.61
C ALA A 67 -5.27 2.26 7.78
N ILE A 68 -4.60 2.61 6.68
CA ILE A 68 -3.40 3.47 6.71
C ILE A 68 -3.78 4.86 7.21
N THR A 69 -4.83 5.48 6.67
CA THR A 69 -5.12 6.90 6.96
C THR A 69 -5.73 7.17 8.33
N MET A 70 -6.31 6.16 9.00
CA MET A 70 -6.95 6.26 10.32
C MET A 70 -6.07 6.94 11.37
N ASN A 71 -4.77 6.61 11.42
CA ASN A 71 -3.87 7.16 12.43
C ASN A 71 -3.32 8.55 12.09
N SER A 72 -3.51 9.05 10.87
CA SER A 72 -2.82 10.30 10.46
C SER A 72 -3.30 11.53 11.24
N LEU A 73 -4.61 11.64 11.51
CA LEU A 73 -5.21 12.76 12.25
C LEU A 73 -5.73 12.34 13.62
N ALA A 74 -6.17 11.09 13.77
CA ALA A 74 -6.69 10.59 15.04
C ALA A 74 -5.60 10.53 16.12
N GLU A 75 -4.36 10.17 15.76
CA GLU A 75 -3.24 10.08 16.70
C GLU A 75 -2.81 11.45 17.23
N GLU A 76 -2.81 12.47 16.36
CA GLU A 76 -2.51 13.86 16.75
C GLU A 76 -3.62 14.46 17.62
N LYS A 77 -4.88 14.13 17.31
CA LYS A 77 -6.03 14.53 18.13
C LYS A 77 -6.00 13.85 19.50
N ARG A 78 -5.64 12.57 19.56
CA ARG A 78 -5.54 11.79 20.81
C ARG A 78 -4.39 12.27 21.70
N SER A 79 -3.25 12.62 21.10
CA SER A 79 -2.06 13.07 21.82
C SER A 79 -2.08 14.55 22.21
N GLY A 80 -3.12 15.31 21.81
CA GLY A 80 -3.21 16.76 22.02
C GLY A 80 -2.17 17.57 21.22
N THR A 81 -1.37 16.92 20.38
CA THR A 81 -0.33 17.59 19.59
C THR A 81 -0.91 18.37 18.41
N LEU A 82 -2.17 18.12 18.05
CA LEU A 82 -2.88 18.86 17.00
C LEU A 82 -2.93 20.37 17.31
N GLU A 83 -3.20 20.75 18.55
CA GLU A 83 -3.24 22.15 18.97
C GLU A 83 -1.86 22.80 18.83
N LEU A 84 -0.81 22.11 19.29
CA LEU A 84 0.59 22.53 19.15
C LEU A 84 1.03 22.70 17.69
N LEU A 85 0.46 21.90 16.77
CA LEU A 85 0.74 21.95 15.35
C LEU A 85 0.05 23.14 14.67
N LEU A 86 -1.17 23.48 15.12
CA LEU A 86 -1.96 24.63 14.66
C LEU A 86 -1.42 25.98 15.17
N ILE A 87 -0.76 26.01 16.34
CA ILE A 87 -0.16 27.24 16.89
C ILE A 87 1.17 27.58 16.20
N ARG A 88 1.81 26.61 15.51
CA ARG A 88 3.02 26.88 14.72
C ARG A 88 2.67 27.67 13.46
N PRO A 89 3.57 28.54 12.95
CA PRO A 89 3.40 29.29 11.71
C PRO A 89 3.56 28.38 10.47
N LEU A 90 2.78 27.32 10.41
CA LEU A 90 2.71 26.37 9.31
C LEU A 90 1.36 26.56 8.63
N SER A 91 1.35 26.64 7.31
CA SER A 91 0.09 26.69 6.56
C SER A 91 -0.61 25.34 6.64
N ASP A 92 -1.90 25.33 6.93
CA ASP A 92 -2.74 24.11 6.99
C ASP A 92 -2.62 23.27 5.71
N THR A 93 -2.55 23.92 4.55
CA THR A 93 -2.36 23.26 3.25
C THR A 93 -1.10 22.41 3.20
N LYS A 94 -0.02 22.84 3.84
CA LYS A 94 1.26 22.12 3.92
C LYS A 94 1.15 20.87 4.79
N VAL A 95 0.36 20.93 5.86
CA VAL A 95 0.10 19.78 6.73
C VAL A 95 -0.72 18.73 6.00
N ILE A 96 -1.79 19.15 5.33
CA ILE A 96 -2.66 18.26 4.55
C ILE A 96 -1.86 17.58 3.43
N LEU A 97 -1.08 18.34 2.65
CA LEU A 97 -0.23 17.77 1.60
C LEU A 97 0.78 16.76 2.17
N ALA A 98 1.44 17.09 3.29
CA ALA A 98 2.44 16.21 3.88
C ALA A 98 1.84 14.85 4.30
N LYS A 99 0.66 14.87 4.93
CA LYS A 99 -0.05 13.64 5.34
C LYS A 99 -0.55 12.85 4.13
N TYR A 100 -1.09 13.52 3.12
CA TYR A 100 -1.50 12.88 1.87
C TYR A 100 -0.32 12.18 1.18
N PHE A 101 0.80 12.88 0.98
CA PHE A 101 1.98 12.28 0.34
C PHE A 101 2.59 11.15 1.17
N ALA A 102 2.55 11.25 2.51
CA ALA A 102 3.01 10.16 3.37
C ALA A 102 2.16 8.90 3.17
N ALA A 103 0.84 9.01 3.18
CA ALA A 103 -0.08 7.90 2.92
C ALA A 103 0.10 7.33 1.49
N PHE A 104 0.22 8.21 0.50
CA PHE A 104 0.49 7.80 -0.89
C PHE A 104 1.80 7.02 -1.01
N THR A 105 2.86 7.47 -0.35
CA THR A 105 4.17 6.79 -0.35
C THR A 105 4.06 5.40 0.27
N LEU A 106 3.26 5.23 1.34
CA LEU A 106 3.03 3.92 1.95
C LEU A 106 2.29 2.96 1.01
N VAL A 107 1.29 3.45 0.27
CA VAL A 107 0.61 2.65 -0.76
C VAL A 107 1.60 2.21 -1.84
N VAL A 108 2.43 3.14 -2.36
CA VAL A 108 3.48 2.80 -3.33
C VAL A 108 4.48 1.79 -2.75
N LEU A 109 4.86 1.94 -1.48
CA LEU A 109 5.77 1.02 -0.81
C LEU A 109 5.16 -0.38 -0.67
N SER A 110 3.85 -0.49 -0.45
CA SER A 110 3.13 -1.77 -0.42
C SER A 110 3.07 -2.46 -1.79
N LEU A 111 3.18 -1.71 -2.90
CA LEU A 111 3.24 -2.23 -4.26
C LEU A 111 4.63 -2.67 -4.69
N LEU A 112 5.71 -2.14 -4.09
CA LEU A 112 7.07 -2.53 -4.48
C LEU A 112 7.33 -4.05 -4.43
N PRO A 113 6.89 -4.79 -3.40
CA PRO A 113 7.09 -6.23 -3.37
C PRO A 113 6.27 -6.99 -4.44
N THR A 114 5.19 -6.41 -4.97
CA THR A 114 4.40 -7.06 -6.03
C THR A 114 5.13 -7.05 -7.38
N LEU A 115 6.23 -6.31 -7.52
CA LEU A 115 7.14 -6.44 -8.67
C LEU A 115 7.72 -7.87 -8.79
N ILE A 116 7.81 -8.61 -7.69
CA ILE A 116 8.21 -10.02 -7.71
C ILE A 116 7.16 -10.84 -8.49
N TYR A 117 5.87 -10.53 -8.32
CA TYR A 117 4.80 -11.21 -9.06
C TYR A 117 4.88 -10.91 -10.57
N TYR A 118 5.17 -9.66 -10.92
CA TYR A 118 5.44 -9.27 -12.31
C TYR A 118 6.58 -10.11 -12.91
N PHE A 119 7.70 -10.23 -12.19
CA PHE A 119 8.84 -11.00 -12.68
C PHE A 119 8.53 -12.49 -12.83
N SER A 120 7.80 -13.07 -11.87
CA SER A 120 7.37 -14.46 -11.96
C SER A 120 6.47 -14.72 -13.16
N VAL A 121 5.49 -13.84 -13.43
CA VAL A 121 4.61 -13.93 -14.61
C VAL A 121 5.41 -13.78 -15.90
N TRP A 122 6.31 -12.80 -15.96
CA TRP A 122 7.19 -12.55 -17.10
C TRP A 122 8.05 -13.78 -17.48
N GLN A 123 8.52 -14.53 -16.48
CA GLN A 123 9.29 -15.75 -16.68
C GLN A 123 8.41 -16.96 -17.08
N LEU A 124 7.17 -17.01 -16.61
CA LEU A 124 6.23 -18.11 -16.88
C LEU A 124 5.48 -17.96 -18.21
N GLY A 125 5.51 -16.77 -18.84
CA GLY A 125 4.94 -16.53 -20.16
C GLY A 125 5.61 -17.36 -21.27
N PHE A 126 4.81 -17.86 -22.20
CA PHE A 126 5.27 -18.54 -23.42
C PHE A 126 4.69 -17.81 -24.65
N PRO A 127 5.48 -17.01 -25.39
CA PRO A 127 6.94 -16.77 -25.26
C PRO A 127 7.31 -15.92 -24.04
N VAL A 128 8.57 -16.04 -23.60
CA VAL A 128 9.09 -15.29 -22.44
C VAL A 128 8.97 -13.79 -22.71
N GLY A 129 8.25 -13.09 -21.83
CA GLY A 129 7.96 -11.67 -21.96
C GLY A 129 6.60 -11.28 -22.50
N ASP A 130 5.73 -12.25 -22.78
CA ASP A 130 4.31 -11.98 -23.02
C ASP A 130 3.60 -11.65 -21.69
N ILE A 131 2.88 -10.54 -21.63
CA ILE A 131 2.24 -10.01 -20.41
C ILE A 131 0.74 -9.71 -20.64
N ASP A 132 0.19 -10.11 -21.79
CA ASP A 132 -1.23 -9.93 -22.15
C ASP A 132 -2.17 -10.92 -21.41
#